data_AF-A0A4Y7U5B6-F1
#
_entry.id   AF-A0A4Y7U5B6-F1
#
_cell.length_a   1.000
_cell.length_b   1.000
_cell.length_c   1.000
_cell.angle_alpha   90.00
_cell.angle_beta   90.00
_cell.angle_gamma   90.00
#
_symmetry.space_group_name_H-M   'P 1'
#
loop_
_entity.id
_entity.type
_entity.pdbx_description
1 polymer ?
#
loop_
_entity_poly.entity_id
_entity_poly.type
_entity_poly.pdbx_seq_one_letter_code
_entity_poly.pdbx_strand_id
1 'polypeptide(L)'
;TLVFALPGNPASSLTNFYVYVYPAIRNKMGFSEIHLPKLIRKLNADIPNTTGKTLFLKAIYDETHVEVLGGQSSAMLNSFAIANRLLIVPNDAEMLKKNELVTLLPIGGF
;
A
#
# COMPACT_ATOMS: atom_id res chain seq x y z
N THR A 1 22.19 11.42 -11.75
CA THR A 1 21.56 11.33 -10.42
C THR A 1 20.06 11.14 -10.58
N LEU A 2 19.42 10.31 -9.75
CA LEU A 2 17.95 10.22 -9.72
C LEU A 2 17.41 11.23 -8.70
N VAL A 3 16.33 11.92 -9.05
CA VAL A 3 15.66 12.89 -8.18
C VAL A 3 14.19 12.49 -8.08
N PHE A 4 13.66 12.39 -6.85
CA PHE A 4 12.26 12.06 -6.57
C PHE A 4 11.61 13.24 -5.86
N ALA A 5 10.73 13.95 -6.57
CA ALA A 5 9.91 15.01 -5.98
C ALA A 5 8.67 14.40 -5.31
N LEU A 6 8.82 13.95 -4.07
CA LEU A 6 7.72 13.39 -3.29
C LEU A 6 6.73 14.49 -2.88
N PRO A 7 5.43 14.18 -2.74
CA PRO A 7 4.43 15.16 -2.29
C PRO A 7 4.73 15.60 -0.84
N GLY A 8 4.26 16.79 -0.45
CA GLY A 8 4.45 17.31 0.92
C GLY A 8 3.59 16.63 1.98
N ASN A 9 2.55 15.90 1.57
CA ASN A 9 1.66 15.17 2.48
C ASN A 9 2.33 13.89 3.00
N PRO A 10 2.57 13.74 4.33
CA PRO A 10 3.48 12.72 4.83
C PRO A 10 3.10 11.28 4.50
N ALA A 11 1.81 10.89 4.59
CA ALA A 11 1.41 9.53 4.28
C ALA A 11 1.55 9.24 2.77
N SER A 12 1.28 10.22 1.92
CA SER A 12 1.53 10.11 0.48
C SER A 12 3.02 10.01 0.16
N SER A 13 3.89 10.76 0.85
CA SER A 13 5.34 10.65 0.66
C SER A 13 5.83 9.25 1.00
N LEU A 14 5.34 8.66 2.09
CA LEU A 14 5.70 7.29 2.50
C LEU A 14 5.18 6.24 1.53
N THR A 15 3.93 6.33 1.08
CA THR A 15 3.42 5.44 0.03
C THR A 15 4.28 5.52 -1.24
N ASN A 16 4.60 6.73 -1.70
CA ASN A 16 5.44 6.93 -2.89
C ASN A 16 6.87 6.43 -2.69
N PHE A 17 7.40 6.51 -1.46
CA PHE A 17 8.69 5.92 -1.14
C PHE A 17 8.68 4.41 -1.42
N TYR A 18 7.70 3.67 -0.88
CA TYR A 18 7.62 2.22 -1.09
C TYR A 18 7.34 1.82 -2.53
N VAL A 19 6.50 2.57 -3.24
CA VAL A 19 6.09 2.22 -4.61
C VAL A 19 7.17 2.59 -5.65
N TYR A 20 7.88 3.71 -5.47
CA TYR A 20 8.80 4.23 -6.49
C TYR A 20 10.25 4.31 -6.05
N VAL A 21 10.51 4.83 -4.85
CA VAL A 21 11.89 5.11 -4.40
C VAL A 21 12.60 3.83 -3.98
N TYR A 22 11.95 3.00 -3.18
CA TYR A 22 12.47 1.71 -2.72
C TYR A 22 12.93 0.81 -3.89
N PRO A 23 12.11 0.53 -4.92
CA PRO A 23 12.57 -0.28 -6.05
C PRO A 23 13.70 0.39 -6.84
N ALA A 24 13.72 1.72 -6.95
CA ALA A 24 14.82 2.41 -7.62
C ALA A 24 16.15 2.29 -6.86
N ILE A 25 16.12 2.35 -5.53
CA ILE A 25 17.30 2.09 -4.69
C ILE A 25 17.77 0.64 -4.86
N ARG A 26 16.86 -0.34 -4.78
CA ARG A 26 17.22 -1.76 -4.93
C ARG A 26 17.77 -2.10 -6.30
N ASN A 27 17.20 -1.53 -7.35
CA ASN A 27 17.72 -1.66 -8.71
C ASN A 27 19.16 -1.13 -8.79
N LYS A 28 19.43 0.06 -8.22
CA LYS A 28 20.78 0.62 -8.18
C LYS A 28 21.78 -0.21 -7.38
N MET A 29 21.32 -0.97 -6.39
CA MET A 29 22.15 -1.91 -5.62
C MET A 29 22.36 -3.25 -6.33
N GLY A 30 21.76 -3.48 -7.50
CA GLY A 30 21.94 -4.70 -8.28
C GLY A 30 21.05 -5.88 -7.87
N PHE A 31 19.97 -5.64 -7.09
CA PHE A 31 18.99 -6.69 -6.80
C PHE A 31 18.17 -7.04 -8.04
N SER A 32 17.88 -8.32 -8.26
CA SER A 32 16.96 -8.79 -9.29
C SER A 32 15.49 -8.51 -8.93
N GLU A 33 15.10 -8.83 -7.70
CA GLU A 33 13.78 -8.55 -7.16
C GLU A 33 13.77 -7.19 -6.47
N ILE A 34 13.28 -6.16 -7.16
CA ILE A 34 13.40 -4.78 -6.67
C ILE A 34 12.17 -4.28 -5.90
N HIS A 35 10.99 -4.82 -6.19
CA HIS A 35 9.74 -4.40 -5.54
C HIS A 35 9.55 -5.07 -4.17
N LEU A 36 8.63 -4.54 -3.38
CA LEU A 36 8.15 -5.22 -2.18
C LEU A 36 7.45 -6.54 -2.58
N PRO A 37 7.68 -7.63 -1.83
CA PRO A 37 7.03 -8.91 -2.13
C PRO A 37 5.51 -8.75 -1.97
N LYS A 38 4.77 -9.24 -2.96
CA LYS A 38 3.31 -9.21 -2.96
C LYS A 38 2.78 -10.38 -2.15
N LEU A 39 1.82 -10.11 -1.28
CA LEU A 39 1.09 -11.12 -0.53
C LEU A 39 -0.38 -11.11 -0.94
N ILE A 40 -0.91 -12.25 -1.37
CA ILE A 40 -2.32 -12.39 -1.78
C ILE A 40 -3.12 -13.00 -0.64
N ARG A 41 -4.18 -12.32 -0.19
CA ARG A 41 -5.06 -12.79 0.89
C ARG A 41 -6.52 -12.44 0.64
N LYS A 42 -7.42 -13.12 1.34
CA LYS A 42 -8.85 -12.81 1.29
C LYS A 42 -9.14 -11.56 2.12
N LEU A 43 -9.96 -10.68 1.58
CA LEU A 43 -10.43 -9.47 2.24
C LEU A 43 -11.58 -9.77 3.23
N ASN A 44 -11.65 -9.03 4.33
CA ASN A 44 -12.60 -9.33 5.42
C ASN A 44 -13.89 -8.48 5.38
N ALA A 45 -13.89 -7.40 4.60
CA ALA A 45 -15.04 -6.50 4.43
C ALA A 45 -15.05 -5.89 3.02
N ASP A 46 -16.22 -5.50 2.51
CA ASP A 46 -16.31 -4.82 1.23
C ASP A 46 -15.56 -3.47 1.27
N ILE A 47 -14.86 -3.11 0.18
CA ILE A 47 -14.15 -1.83 0.04
C ILE A 47 -14.63 -1.14 -1.24
N PRO A 48 -15.26 0.05 -1.14
CA PRO A 48 -15.60 0.84 -2.32
C PRO A 48 -14.38 1.60 -2.85
N ASN A 49 -14.31 1.75 -4.17
CA ASN A 49 -13.41 2.68 -4.85
C ASN A 49 -14.21 3.66 -5.69
N THR A 50 -14.49 4.82 -5.12
CA THR A 50 -15.25 5.88 -5.79
C THR A 50 -14.37 6.85 -6.57
N THR A 51 -13.07 6.57 -6.66
CA THR A 51 -12.08 7.54 -7.19
C THR A 51 -11.69 7.27 -8.64
N GLY A 52 -11.94 6.07 -9.16
CA GLY A 52 -11.45 5.62 -10.47
C GLY A 52 -9.92 5.51 -10.56
N LYS A 53 -9.22 5.49 -9.42
CA LYS A 53 -7.75 5.43 -9.32
C LYS A 53 -7.34 4.17 -8.57
N THR A 54 -6.09 3.74 -8.78
CA THR A 54 -5.49 2.73 -7.91
C THR A 54 -5.32 3.32 -6.52
N LEU A 55 -5.84 2.65 -5.50
CA LEU A 55 -5.71 3.06 -4.11
C LEU A 55 -4.66 2.20 -3.40
N PHE A 56 -3.90 2.84 -2.53
CA PHE A 56 -3.00 2.18 -1.58
C PHE A 56 -3.52 2.45 -0.17
N LEU A 57 -4.35 1.55 0.33
CA LEU A 57 -5.03 1.70 1.60
C LEU A 57 -4.17 1.15 2.73
N LYS A 58 -4.03 1.94 3.81
CA LYS A 58 -3.31 1.51 5.02
C LYS A 58 -4.11 0.39 5.70
N ALA A 59 -3.48 -0.75 5.93
CA ALA A 59 -4.13 -1.96 6.42
C ALA A 59 -3.28 -2.70 7.46
N ILE A 60 -3.94 -3.52 8.27
CA ILE A 60 -3.31 -4.52 9.12
C ILE A 60 -3.61 -5.90 8.57
N TYR A 61 -2.62 -6.77 8.62
CA TYR A 61 -2.74 -8.20 8.38
C TYR A 61 -2.07 -9.00 9.49
N ASP A 62 -2.81 -9.90 10.12
CA ASP A 62 -2.40 -10.73 11.28
C ASP A 62 -2.30 -12.24 10.95
N GLU A 63 -1.99 -12.57 9.71
CA GLU A 63 -2.00 -13.94 9.14
C GLU A 63 -3.39 -14.47 8.79
N THR A 64 -4.44 -14.01 9.46
CA THR A 64 -5.81 -14.53 9.26
C THR A 64 -6.78 -13.48 8.75
N HIS A 65 -6.55 -12.22 9.09
CA HIS A 65 -7.49 -11.13 8.92
C HIS A 65 -6.85 -9.96 8.19
N VAL A 66 -7.48 -9.49 7.11
CA VAL A 66 -7.09 -8.27 6.39
C VAL A 66 -8.07 -7.16 6.73
N GLU A 67 -7.62 -6.17 7.48
CA GLU A 67 -8.43 -5.02 7.88
C GLU A 67 -7.86 -3.73 7.30
N VAL A 68 -8.70 -2.94 6.61
CA VAL A 68 -8.36 -1.58 6.20
C VAL A 68 -8.63 -0.63 7.37
N LEU A 69 -7.61 0.12 7.77
CA LEU A 69 -7.73 1.06 8.87
C LEU A 69 -8.58 2.28 8.50
N GLY A 70 -9.16 2.91 9.52
CA GLY A 70 -9.70 4.27 9.39
C GLY A 70 -8.61 5.30 9.05
N GLY A 71 -9.02 6.51 8.67
CA GLY A 71 -8.07 7.60 8.48
C GLY A 71 -7.20 7.46 7.22
N GLN A 72 -7.83 7.30 6.05
CA GLN A 72 -7.15 7.17 4.76
C GLN A 72 -6.68 8.49 4.13
N SER A 73 -6.75 9.60 4.88
CA SER A 73 -6.24 10.91 4.44
C SER A 73 -4.73 10.85 4.15
N SER A 74 -4.32 11.49 3.05
CA SER A 74 -2.93 11.61 2.62
C SER A 74 -2.04 12.37 3.61
N ALA A 75 -2.63 13.22 4.46
CA ALA A 75 -1.92 13.96 5.49
C ALA A 75 -1.82 13.21 6.83
N MET A 76 -2.53 12.08 6.98
CA MET A 76 -2.65 11.38 8.27
C MET A 76 -1.61 10.27 8.42
N LEU A 77 -0.60 10.50 9.28
CA LEU A 77 0.41 9.50 9.60
C LEU A 77 -0.04 8.44 10.61
N ASN A 78 -1.03 8.73 11.46
CA ASN A 78 -1.40 7.81 12.55
C ASN A 78 -1.78 6.41 12.05
N SER A 79 -2.64 6.32 11.02
CA SER A 79 -2.99 5.04 10.42
C SER A 79 -1.82 4.37 9.70
N PHE A 80 -0.86 5.16 9.19
CA PHE A 80 0.36 4.62 8.60
C PHE A 80 1.30 4.03 9.66
N ALA A 81 1.42 4.67 10.84
CA ALA A 81 2.27 4.22 11.94
C ALA A 81 1.82 2.88 12.54
N ILE A 82 0.52 2.57 12.44
CA ILE A 82 -0.07 1.33 12.96
C ILE A 82 -0.15 0.25 11.86
N ALA A 83 -0.31 0.65 10.60
CA ALA A 83 -0.43 -0.29 9.49
C ALA A 83 0.85 -1.11 9.27
N ASN A 84 0.68 -2.39 8.93
CA ASN A 84 1.77 -3.26 8.50
C ASN A 84 1.65 -3.65 7.01
N ARG A 85 0.57 -3.27 6.33
CA ARG A 85 0.35 -3.50 4.90
C ARG A 85 -0.18 -2.26 4.18
N LEU A 86 0.17 -2.13 2.90
CA LEU A 86 -0.63 -1.40 1.93
C LEU A 86 -1.48 -2.39 1.15
N LEU A 87 -2.80 -2.27 1.24
CA LEU A 87 -3.74 -2.98 0.38
C LEU A 87 -3.88 -2.22 -0.94
N ILE A 88 -3.74 -2.92 -2.06
CA ILE A 88 -3.90 -2.36 -3.39
C ILE A 88 -5.34 -2.57 -3.86
N VAL A 89 -6.03 -1.48 -4.19
CA VAL A 89 -7.30 -1.51 -4.91
C VAL A 89 -7.04 -1.12 -6.36
N PRO A 90 -7.31 -1.98 -7.35
CA PRO A 90 -7.19 -1.64 -8.75
C PRO A 90 -8.07 -0.44 -9.14
N ASN A 91 -7.68 0.28 -10.21
CA ASN A 91 -8.42 1.45 -10.66
C ASN A 91 -9.76 1.11 -11.35
N ASP A 92 -9.85 -0.09 -11.93
CA ASP A 92 -11.01 -0.65 -12.61
C ASP A 92 -11.97 -1.40 -11.66
N ALA A 93 -11.56 -1.64 -10.42
CA ALA A 93 -12.40 -2.23 -9.39
C ALA A 93 -13.18 -1.13 -8.66
N GLU A 94 -14.47 -0.95 -9.00
CA GLU A 94 -15.37 -0.02 -8.28
C GLU A 94 -15.66 -0.47 -6.85
N MET A 95 -15.58 -1.77 -6.59
CA MET A 95 -15.82 -2.36 -5.29
C MET A 95 -15.11 -3.71 -5.17
N LEU A 96 -14.28 -3.86 -4.14
CA LEU A 96 -13.77 -5.15 -3.73
C LEU A 96 -14.76 -5.80 -2.77
N LYS A 97 -15.04 -7.09 -2.97
CA LYS A 97 -15.97 -7.83 -2.13
C LYS A 97 -15.26 -8.57 -1.01
N LYS A 98 -15.95 -8.75 0.12
CA LYS A 98 -15.53 -9.68 1.17
C LYS A 98 -15.22 -11.05 0.55
N ASN A 99 -14.15 -11.67 1.04
CA ASN A 99 -13.54 -12.93 0.56
C ASN A 99 -12.85 -12.87 -0.80
N GLU A 100 -12.84 -11.73 -1.49
CA GLU A 100 -12.06 -11.54 -2.71
C GLU A 100 -10.56 -11.55 -2.40
N LEU A 101 -9.77 -12.06 -3.34
CA LEU A 101 -8.31 -12.07 -3.22
C LEU A 101 -7.75 -10.68 -3.55
N VAL A 102 -7.07 -10.08 -2.57
CA VAL A 102 -6.46 -8.77 -2.68
C VAL A 102 -4.95 -8.86 -2.54
N THR A 103 -4.25 -7.89 -3.13
CA THR A 103 -2.79 -7.78 -3.02
C THR A 103 -2.41 -6.85 -1.87
N LEU A 104 -1.49 -7.32 -1.02
CA LEU A 104 -0.92 -6.60 0.10
C LEU A 104 0.59 -6.41 -0.12
N LEU A 105 1.09 -5.22 0.16
CA LEU A 105 2.52 -4.91 0.22
C LEU A 105 2.94 -4.72 1.67
N PRO A 106 4.03 -5.35 2.15
CA PRO A 106 4.54 -5.12 3.50
C PRO A 106 5.08 -3.69 3.67
N ILE A 107 4.69 -3.05 4.77
CA ILE A 107 5.22 -1.75 5.23
C ILE A 107 5.46 -1.83 6.74
N GLY A 108 6.39 -1.03 7.27
CA GLY A 108 6.74 -1.06 8.69
C GLY A 108 7.49 -2.34 9.10
N GLY A 109 8.64 -2.18 9.77
CA GLY A 109 9.53 -3.28 10.14
C GLY A 109 10.54 -3.63 9.02
N PHE A 110 11.81 -3.62 9.40
CA PHE A 110 12.86 -4.38 8.71
C PHE A 110 12.82 -5.82 9.23
#